data_AF-A0ABD0NS94-F1
#
_entry.id   AF-A0ABD0NS94-F1
#
_cell.length_a   1.000
_cell.length_b   1.000
_cell.length_c   1.000
_cell.angle_alpha   90.00
_cell.angle_beta   90.00
_cell.angle_gamma   90.00
#
_symmetry.space_group_name_H-M   'P 1'
#
loop_
_entity.id
_entity.type
_entity.pdbx_description
1 polymer ?
#
loop_
_entity_poly.entity_id
_entity_poly.type
_entity_poly.pdbx_seq_one_letter_code
_entity_poly.pdbx_strand_id
1 'polypeptide(L)' 'VDECKEGDHRCSQKCVNTVGSYRCLCQDGFSLAEDEITCSRIPTPSPSPAGPPKADDRSSRSHA' A
#
# COMPACT_ATOMS: atom_id res chain seq x y z
N VAL A 1 -13.27 12.45 7.34
CA VAL A 1 -13.89 11.50 6.40
C VAL A 1 -12.86 10.44 6.06
N ASP A 2 -13.27 9.21 5.79
CA ASP A 2 -12.39 8.10 5.43
C ASP A 2 -12.90 7.46 4.15
N GLU A 3 -12.52 8.05 3.02
CA GLU A 3 -12.97 7.64 1.69
C GLU A 3 -12.70 6.15 1.43
N CYS A 4 -11.63 5.60 2.03
CA CYS A 4 -11.28 4.19 1.91
C CYS A 4 -12.27 3.26 2.61
N LYS A 5 -12.81 3.67 3.77
CA LYS A 5 -13.83 2.89 4.49
C LYS A 5 -15.22 3.09 3.94
N GLU A 6 -15.49 4.28 3.44
CA GLU A 6 -16.78 4.62 2.83
C GLU A 6 -16.93 4.02 1.42
N GLY A 7 -15.81 3.64 0.79
CA GLY A 7 -15.78 3.15 -0.58
C GLY A 7 -15.86 4.26 -1.61
N ASP A 8 -15.76 5.52 -1.19
CA ASP A 8 -15.71 6.71 -2.05
C ASP A 8 -14.29 6.97 -2.58
N HIS A 9 -13.59 5.91 -2.98
CA HIS A 9 -12.24 6.01 -3.53
C HIS A 9 -12.20 5.37 -4.92
N ARG A 10 -11.38 5.94 -5.81
CA ARG A 10 -11.24 5.41 -7.17
C ARG A 10 -10.12 4.38 -7.32
N CYS A 11 -9.31 4.17 -6.28
CA CYS A 11 -8.11 3.33 -6.32
C CYS A 11 -8.32 1.95 -6.95
N SER A 12 -7.46 1.56 -7.88
CA SER A 12 -7.53 0.27 -8.56
C SER A 12 -7.18 -0.93 -7.67
N GLN A 13 -6.31 -0.75 -6.66
CA GLN A 13 -5.84 -1.84 -5.80
C GLN A 13 -6.01 -1.54 -4.31
N LYS A 14 -5.10 -0.76 -3.71
CA LYS A 14 -5.16 -0.41 -2.29
C LYS A 14 -5.49 1.08 -2.12
N CYS A 15 -6.36 1.39 -1.17
CA CYS A 15 -6.63 2.74 -0.70
C CYS A 15 -6.01 2.94 0.68
N VAL A 16 -5.35 4.07 0.89
CA VAL A 16 -4.83 4.49 2.19
C VAL A 16 -5.36 5.89 2.50
N ASN A 17 -6.18 5.97 3.54
CA ASN A 17 -6.71 7.24 4.01
C ASN A 17 -5.59 8.08 4.63
N THR A 18 -5.54 9.36 4.30
CA THR A 18 -4.58 10.34 4.85
C THR A 18 -5.34 11.46 5.55
N VAL A 19 -4.65 12.27 6.35
CA VAL A 19 -5.35 13.38 7.01
C VAL A 19 -5.73 14.42 5.95
N GLY A 20 -7.04 14.60 5.73
CA GLY A 20 -7.58 15.52 4.74
C GLY A 20 -7.68 14.99 3.31
N SER A 21 -7.27 13.75 3.01
CA SER A 21 -7.41 13.14 1.67
C SER A 21 -7.24 11.60 1.73
N TYR A 22 -7.03 10.96 0.58
CA TYR A 22 -6.60 9.57 0.48
C TYR A 22 -5.53 9.43 -0.61
N ARG A 23 -4.79 8.32 -0.58
CA ARG A 23 -3.84 7.96 -1.64
C ARG A 23 -4.02 6.51 -2.03
N CYS A 24 -3.80 6.22 -3.31
CA CYS A 24 -3.81 4.87 -3.82
C CYS A 24 -2.42 4.25 -3.75
N LEU A 25 -2.36 2.97 -3.40
CA LEU A 25 -1.14 2.18 -3.40
C LEU A 25 -1.31 0.97 -4.32
N CYS A 26 -0.21 0.59 -4.94
CA CYS A 26 -0.12 -0.60 -5.78
C CYS A 26 0.60 -1.73 -5.05
N GLN A 27 0.27 -2.96 -5.41
CA GLN A 27 0.96 -4.17 -4.96
C GLN A 27 2.35 -4.26 -5.60
N ASP A 28 3.21 -5.09 -5.01
CA ASP A 28 4.52 -5.39 -5.56
C ASP A 28 4.44 -5.80 -7.04
N GLY A 29 5.31 -5.24 -7.87
CA GLY A 29 5.29 -5.45 -9.32
C GLY A 29 4.29 -4.57 -10.09
N PHE A 30 3.67 -3.59 -9.43
CA PHE A 30 2.82 -2.57 -10.05
C PHE A 30 3.26 -1.16 -9.67
N SER A 31 3.16 -0.23 -10.61
CA SER A 31 3.44 1.20 -10.42
C SER A 31 2.16 2.01 -10.52
N LEU A 32 2.01 3.03 -9.66
CA LEU A 32 0.89 3.97 -9.74
C LEU A 32 1.03 4.81 -11.01
N ALA A 33 -0.05 4.89 -11.79
CA ALA A 33 -0.10 5.70 -12.99
C ALA A 33 -0.19 7.20 -12.66
N GLU A 34 -0.04 8.04 -13.68
CA GLU A 34 -0.11 9.51 -13.55
C GLU A 34 -1.46 10.02 -13.04
N ASP A 35 -2.54 9.24 -13.24
CA ASP A 35 -3.88 9.52 -12.73
C ASP A 35 -4.01 9.29 -11.21
N GLU A 36 -2.94 8.86 -10.51
CA GLU A 36 -2.88 8.57 -9.07
C GLU A 36 -3.89 7.50 -8.57
N ILE A 37 -4.56 6.83 -9.50
CA ILE A 37 -5.67 5.92 -9.25
C ILE A 37 -5.39 4.51 -9.79
N THR A 38 -4.86 4.44 -11.02
CA THR A 38 -4.69 3.18 -11.75
C THR A 38 -3.32 2.57 -11.46
N CYS A 39 -3.25 1.25 -11.25
CA CYS A 39 -2.00 0.53 -11.07
C CYS A 39 -1.62 -0.23 -12.34
N SER A 40 -0.48 0.11 -12.94
CA SER A 40 0.04 -0.52 -14.16
C SER A 40 1.16 -1.49 -13.82
N ARG A 41 1.18 -2.67 -14.46
CA ARG A 41 2.25 -3.65 -14.25
C ARG A 41 3.56 -3.11 -14.82
N ILE A 42 4.62 -3.11 -14.01
CA ILE A 42 5.95 -2.63 -14.44
C ILE A 42 6.63 -3.71 -15.31
N PRO A 43 7.17 -3.37 -16.49
CA PRO A 43 7.83 -4.32 -17.38
C PRO A 43 9.32 -4.48 -17.02
N THR A 44 9.64 -4.90 -15.80
CA THR A 44 11.02 -5.29 -15.43
C THR A 44 11.00 -6.44 -14.42
N PRO A 45 11.95 -7.39 -14.46
CA PRO A 45 12.17 -8.31 -13.35
C PRO A 45 12.89 -7.53 -12.24
N SER A 46 12.13 -6.73 -11.47
CA SER A 46 12.64 -6.19 -10.21
C SER A 46 12.41 -7.26 -9.15
N PRO A 47 13.43 -8.00 -8.69
CA PRO A 47 13.29 -8.78 -7.47
C PRO A 47 13.03 -7.77 -6.35
N SER A 48 11.79 -7.72 -5.83
CA SER A 48 11.48 -6.94 -4.63
C SER A 48 12.50 -7.28 -3.53
N PRO A 49 13.04 -6.27 -2.84
CA PRO A 49 12.55 -6.12 -1.48
C PRO A 49 12.49 -4.65 -1.09
N ALA A 50 11.31 -4.03 -1.24
CA ALA A 50 11.04 -2.76 -0.57
C ALA A 50 9.55 -2.66 -0.18
N GLY A 51 8.96 -3.76 0.29
CA GLY A 51 8.04 -3.63 1.40
C GLY A 51 8.89 -3.45 2.66
N PRO A 52 8.64 -2.45 3.54
CA PRO A 52 9.23 -2.51 4.86
C PRO A 52 8.86 -3.88 5.45
N PRO A 53 9.79 -4.62 6.09
CA PRO A 53 9.37 -5.80 6.83
C PRO A 53 8.25 -5.30 7.73
N LYS A 54 7.05 -5.90 7.62
CA LYS A 54 6.09 -5.79 8.71
C LYS A 54 6.93 -6.16 9.93
N ALA A 55 7.15 -5.19 10.81
CA ALA A 55 7.73 -5.45 12.10
C ALA A 55 6.76 -6.43 12.73
N ASP A 56 7.07 -7.72 12.59
CA ASP A 56 6.62 -8.72 13.51
C ASP A 56 7.32 -8.33 14.80
N ASP A 57 6.65 -7.44 15.53
CA ASP A 57 6.92 -7.16 16.92
C ASP A 57 6.63 -8.45 17.68
N ARG A 58 7.51 -9.46 17.53
CA ARG A 58 7.75 -10.40 18.62
C ARG A 58 8.54 -9.65 19.67
N SER A 59 7.84 -8.74 20.32
CA SER A 59 8.16 -8.24 21.64
C SER A 59 8.38 -9.47 22.53
N SER A 60 9.67 -9.72 22.76
CA SER A 60 10.24 -10.17 24.02
C SER A 60 9.23 -10.67 25.05
N ARG A 61 9.02 -11.99 25.09
CA ARG A 61 8.66 -12.67 26.33
C ARG A 61 9.77 -13.61 26.72
N SER A 62 10.78 -13.03 27.35
CA SER A 62 11.57 -13.68 28.38
C SER A 62 10.60 -14.20 29.46
N HIS A 63 10.43 -15.51 29.54
CA HIS A 63 9.96 -16.16 30.77
C HIS A 63 11.15 -16.81 31.44
N ALA A 64 11.21 -16.59 32.75
CA ALA A 64 12.23 -17.00 33.70
C ALA A 64 12.44 -18.52 33.73
#